data_AF-A0A1Y2C0N3-F1
#
_entry.id   AF-A0A1Y2C0N3-F1
#
_cell.length_a   1.000
_cell.length_b   1.000
_cell.length_c   1.000
_cell.angle_alpha   90.00
_cell.angle_beta   90.00
_cell.angle_gamma   90.00
#
_symmetry.space_group_name_H-M   'P 1'
#
loop_
_entity.id
_entity.type
_entity.pdbx_description
1 polymer ?
#
loop_
_entity_poly.entity_id
_entity_poly.type
_entity_poly.pdbx_seq_one_letter_code
_entity_poly.pdbx_strand_id
1 'polypeptide(L)'
;MNLLADLNHSLRRELAAINCKQLIEKVPFLKRERGDGRDALYIGKISTALVPVYFIPGDVIISQGEQATEMYFILTGKVDILVNNQQVSSFSDGGFFGGK
;
A
#
# COMPACT_ATOMS: atom_id res chain seq x y z
N MET A 1 -11.02 -19.55 -9.40
CA MET A 1 -11.18 -19.90 -7.97
C MET A 1 -10.61 -18.73 -7.17
N ASN A 2 -11.45 -17.79 -6.75
CA ASN A 2 -11.01 -16.62 -5.99
C ASN A 2 -10.82 -17.03 -4.52
N LEU A 3 -9.63 -17.51 -4.19
CA LEU A 3 -9.23 -17.88 -2.82
C LEU A 3 -9.50 -16.74 -1.81
N LEU A 4 -9.50 -15.49 -2.28
CA LEU A 4 -9.81 -14.29 -1.50
C LEU A 4 -11.32 -14.05 -1.31
N ALA A 5 -12.18 -14.56 -2.19
CA ALA A 5 -13.64 -14.40 -2.08
C ALA A 5 -14.23 -15.24 -0.93
N ASP A 6 -13.63 -16.40 -0.64
CA ASP A 6 -14.08 -17.33 0.40
C ASP A 6 -13.60 -16.98 1.82
N LEU A 7 -12.73 -15.97 1.97
CA LEU A 7 -12.30 -15.52 3.30
C LEU A 7 -13.39 -14.66 3.94
N ASN A 8 -13.84 -15.05 5.14
CA ASN A 8 -14.81 -14.29 5.92
C ASN A 8 -14.27 -12.89 6.29
N HIS A 9 -15.17 -11.95 6.59
CA HIS A 9 -14.82 -10.55 6.90
C HIS A 9 -13.79 -10.40 8.04
N SER A 10 -13.82 -11.29 9.02
CA SER A 10 -12.91 -11.27 10.17
C SER A 10 -11.49 -11.66 9.78
N LEU A 11 -11.32 -12.71 8.97
CA LEU A 11 -10.03 -13.15 8.47
C LEU A 11 -9.44 -12.14 7.49
N ARG A 12 -10.26 -11.52 6.62
CA ARG A 12 -9.77 -10.43 5.77
C ARG A 12 -9.26 -9.24 6.57
N ARG A 13 -9.94 -8.89 7.67
CA ARG A 13 -9.50 -7.83 8.59
C ARG A 13 -8.21 -8.19 9.30
N GLU A 14 -8.09 -9.43 9.77
CA GLU A 14 -6.89 -9.88 10.50
C GLU A 14 -5.67 -9.94 9.56
N LEU A 15 -5.85 -10.46 8.35
CA LEU A 15 -4.79 -10.53 7.33
C LEU A 15 -4.41 -9.12 6.83
N ALA A 16 -5.38 -8.23 6.66
CA ALA A 16 -5.13 -6.82 6.39
C ALA A 16 -4.35 -6.15 7.54
N ALA A 17 -4.71 -6.41 8.80
CA ALA A 17 -4.02 -5.85 9.96
C ALA A 17 -2.57 -6.33 10.07
N ILE A 18 -2.30 -7.60 9.80
CA ILE A 18 -0.93 -8.17 9.78
C ILE A 18 -0.10 -7.49 8.68
N ASN A 19 -0.64 -7.40 7.45
CA ASN A 19 0.06 -6.78 6.33
C ASN A 19 0.29 -5.27 6.55
N CYS A 20 -0.69 -4.58 7.13
CA CYS A 20 -0.58 -3.15 7.46
C CYS A 20 0.52 -2.88 8.47
N LYS A 21 0.66 -3.74 9.49
CA LYS A 21 1.73 -3.60 10.48
C LYS A 21 3.11 -3.70 9.81
N GLN A 22 3.32 -4.69 8.96
CA GLN A 22 4.57 -4.84 8.21
C GLN A 22 4.84 -3.65 7.29
N LEU A 23 3.80 -3.14 6.63
CA LEU A 23 3.92 -1.98 5.75
C LEU A 23 4.34 -0.72 6.53
N ILE A 24 3.71 -0.45 7.66
CA ILE A 24 4.03 0.70 8.53
C ILE A 24 5.48 0.62 9.03
N GLU A 25 6.00 -0.58 9.31
CA GLU A 25 7.40 -0.77 9.69
C GLU A 25 8.37 -0.46 8.54
N LYS A 26 8.00 -0.84 7.30
CA LYS A 26 8.81 -0.63 6.08
C LYS A 26 8.70 0.77 5.48
N VAL A 27 7.62 1.51 5.73
CA VAL A 27 7.34 2.82 5.14
C VAL A 27 7.49 3.89 6.22
N PRO A 28 8.66 4.57 6.34
CA PRO A 28 8.91 5.54 7.40
C PRO A 28 7.91 6.70 7.41
N PHE A 29 7.36 7.06 6.24
CA PHE A 29 6.33 8.09 6.10
C PHE A 29 5.06 7.79 6.93
N LEU A 30 4.72 6.52 7.14
CA LEU A 30 3.56 6.09 7.93
C LEU A 30 3.87 5.93 9.42
N LYS A 31 5.12 6.15 9.85
CA LYS A 31 5.48 6.05 11.27
C LYS A 31 5.14 7.33 12.01
N ARG A 32 4.73 7.14 13.25
CA ARG A 32 4.56 8.21 14.23
C ARG A 32 5.20 7.77 15.55
N GLU A 33 6.16 8.55 15.99
CA GLU A 33 6.94 8.31 17.22
C GLU A 33 6.98 9.62 18.01
N ARG A 34 5.82 10.09 18.46
CA ARG A 34 5.73 11.37 19.21
C ARG A 34 5.85 11.18 20.71
N GLY A 35 5.64 9.97 21.25
CA GLY A 35 5.75 9.69 22.68
C GLY A 35 4.65 10.32 23.53
N ASP A 36 3.57 10.79 22.92
CA ASP A 36 2.46 11.51 23.58
C ASP A 36 1.30 10.57 23.98
N GLY A 37 1.55 9.25 23.98
CA GLY A 37 0.56 8.21 24.27
C GLY A 37 -0.43 7.94 23.13
N ARG A 38 -0.31 8.59 21.97
CA ARG A 38 -1.25 8.44 20.84
C ARG A 38 -0.70 7.65 19.65
N ASP A 39 0.55 7.19 19.73
CA ASP A 39 1.21 6.46 18.63
C ASP A 39 0.43 5.18 18.27
N ALA A 40 0.01 4.38 19.26
CA ALA A 40 -0.79 3.19 19.02
C ALA A 40 -2.16 3.47 18.37
N LEU A 41 -2.84 4.55 18.78
CA LEU A 41 -4.11 4.97 18.19
C LEU A 41 -3.93 5.42 16.73
N TYR A 42 -2.85 6.14 16.45
CA TYR A 42 -2.51 6.55 15.09
C TYR A 42 -2.25 5.33 14.19
N ILE A 43 -1.45 4.36 14.65
CA ILE A 43 -1.21 3.11 13.92
C ILE A 43 -2.52 2.35 13.67
N GLY A 44 -3.40 2.26 14.68
CA GLY A 44 -4.72 1.66 14.53
C GLY A 44 -5.55 2.33 13.42
N LYS A 45 -5.58 3.67 13.38
CA LYS A 45 -6.29 4.43 12.35
C LYS A 45 -5.72 4.21 10.95
N ILE A 46 -4.39 4.25 10.79
CA ILE A 46 -3.74 3.98 9.50
C ILE A 46 -4.07 2.56 9.03
N SER A 47 -4.00 1.58 9.93
CA SER A 47 -4.31 0.17 9.61
C SER A 47 -5.74 -0.01 9.12
N THR A 48 -6.69 0.81 9.58
CA THR A 48 -8.09 0.76 9.09
C THR A 48 -8.31 1.49 7.76
N ALA A 49 -7.40 2.39 7.37
CA ALA A 49 -7.51 3.14 6.11
C ALA A 49 -6.84 2.43 4.92
N LEU A 50 -5.92 1.50 5.20
CA LEU A 50 -5.20 0.74 4.19
C LEU A 50 -6.03 -0.45 3.68
N VAL A 51 -6.05 -0.62 2.36
CA VAL A 51 -6.73 -1.72 1.69
C VAL A 51 -5.68 -2.55 0.94
N PRO A 52 -5.53 -3.85 1.22
CA PRO A 52 -4.57 -4.69 0.51
C PRO A 52 -5.01 -4.90 -0.94
N VAL A 53 -4.09 -4.68 -1.87
CA VAL A 53 -4.26 -4.90 -3.31
C VAL A 53 -3.07 -5.67 -3.87
N TYR A 54 -3.30 -6.46 -4.91
CA TYR A 54 -2.28 -7.32 -5.53
C TYR A 54 -2.28 -7.09 -7.03
N PHE A 55 -1.10 -7.03 -7.62
CA PHE A 55 -0.87 -6.84 -9.05
C PHE A 55 0.11 -7.89 -9.55
N ILE A 56 -0.03 -8.30 -10.81
CA ILE A 56 0.90 -9.18 -11.49
C ILE A 56 1.75 -8.39 -12.51
N PRO A 57 2.91 -8.93 -12.96
CA PRO A 57 3.71 -8.27 -13.99
C PRO A 57 2.89 -7.97 -15.24
N GLY A 58 2.92 -6.71 -15.67
CA GLY A 58 2.14 -6.22 -16.82
C GLY A 58 0.86 -5.46 -16.45
N ASP A 59 0.39 -5.54 -15.21
CA ASP A 59 -0.76 -4.75 -14.75
C ASP A 59 -0.40 -3.25 -14.70
N VAL A 60 -1.31 -2.42 -15.21
CA VAL A 60 -1.24 -0.96 -15.08
C VAL A 60 -1.94 -0.55 -13.79
N ILE A 61 -1.19 0.02 -12.85
CA ILE A 61 -1.75 0.50 -11.58
C ILE A 61 -2.36 1.90 -11.73
N ILE A 62 -1.66 2.81 -12.39
CA ILE A 62 -2.09 4.19 -12.68
C ILE A 62 -1.70 4.53 -14.11
N SER A 63 -2.61 5.14 -14.87
CA SER A 63 -2.33 5.63 -16.22
C SER A 63 -1.86 7.08 -16.22
N GLN A 64 -0.87 7.41 -17.07
CA GLN A 64 -0.39 8.80 -17.21
C GLN A 64 -1.53 9.73 -17.64
N GLY A 65 -1.73 10.82 -16.90
CA GLY A 65 -2.80 11.79 -17.16
C GLY A 65 -4.14 11.46 -16.50
N GLU A 66 -4.25 10.30 -15.86
CA GLU A 66 -5.40 9.94 -15.05
C GLU A 66 -5.37 10.65 -13.70
N GLN A 67 -6.53 11.08 -13.23
CA GLN A 67 -6.65 11.68 -11.91
C GLN A 67 -6.63 10.57 -10.84
N ALA A 68 -5.45 10.24 -10.34
CA ALA A 68 -5.31 9.37 -9.18
C ALA A 68 -5.68 10.15 -7.91
N THR A 69 -6.62 9.63 -7.13
CA THR A 69 -6.96 10.17 -5.80
C THR A 69 -6.40 9.30 -4.67
N GLU A 70 -5.93 8.13 -5.04
CA GLU A 70 -5.40 7.09 -4.18
C GLU A 70 -3.87 7.20 -4.05
N MET A 71 -3.37 6.73 -2.92
CA MET A 71 -1.94 6.61 -2.63
C MET A 71 -1.63 5.14 -2.39
N TYR A 72 -0.56 4.66 -3.02
CA TYR A 72 -0.13 3.29 -2.96
C TYR A 72 1.19 3.18 -2.20
N PHE A 73 1.31 2.12 -1.42
CA PHE A 73 2.50 1.80 -0.64
C PHE A 73 2.93 0.38 -0.97
N ILE A 74 4.21 0.18 -1.26
CA ILE A 74 4.73 -1.10 -1.73
C ILE A 74 5.16 -1.92 -0.51
N LEU A 75 4.36 -2.94 -0.17
CA LEU A 75 4.73 -3.91 0.85
C LEU A 75 5.86 -4.83 0.38
N THR A 76 5.69 -5.40 -0.82
CA THR A 76 6.62 -6.31 -1.47
C THR A 76 6.51 -6.18 -2.98
N GLY A 77 7.64 -6.13 -3.69
CA GLY A 77 7.71 -6.17 -5.14
C GLY A 77 8.36 -4.93 -5.76
N LYS A 78 8.20 -4.79 -7.08
CA LYS A 78 8.75 -3.68 -7.85
C LYS A 78 7.68 -3.11 -8.77
N VAL A 79 7.59 -1.79 -8.83
CA VAL A 79 6.72 -1.04 -9.74
C VAL A 79 7.60 -0.20 -10.65
N ASP A 80 7.48 -0.39 -11.96
CA ASP A 80 8.19 0.42 -12.95
C ASP A 80 7.34 1.66 -13.29
N ILE A 81 8.01 2.82 -13.42
CA ILE A 81 7.36 4.08 -13.80
C ILE A 81 7.68 4.34 -15.26
N LEU A 82 6.63 4.48 -16.06
CA LEU A 82 6.74 4.75 -17.49
C LEU A 82 6.19 6.14 -17.81
N VAL A 83 6.93 6.88 -18.65
CA VAL A 83 6.48 8.15 -19.24
C VAL A 83 6.63 8.01 -20.75
N ASN A 84 5.56 8.24 -21.51
CA ASN A 84 5.56 8.02 -22.96
C ASN A 84 6.09 6.62 -23.36
N ASN A 85 5.66 5.59 -22.63
CA ASN A 85 6.09 4.18 -22.80
C ASN A 85 7.59 3.92 -22.58
N GLN A 86 8.35 4.87 -22.04
CA GLN A 86 9.74 4.66 -21.66
C GLN A 86 9.84 4.58 -20.14
N GLN A 87 10.53 3.55 -19.64
CA GLN A 87 10.80 3.44 -18.22
C GLN A 87 11.74 4.57 -17.78
N VAL A 88 11.28 5.38 -16.82
CA VAL A 88 12.06 6.49 -16.26
C VAL A 88 12.58 6.20 -14.86
N SER A 89 11.92 5.31 -14.12
CA SER A 89 12.30 4.95 -12.76
C SER A 89 11.62 3.65 -12.33
N SER A 90 11.86 3.24 -11.08
CA SER A 90 11.12 2.18 -10.42
C SER A 90 11.11 2.38 -8.91
N PHE A 91 10.03 1.95 -8.27
CA PHE A 91 9.94 1.83 -6.82
C PHE A 91 9.97 0.35 -6.40
N SER A 92 10.42 0.10 -5.18
CA SER A 92 10.48 -1.23 -4.57
C SER A 92 9.89 -1.19 -3.16
N ASP A 93 9.98 -2.29 -2.41
CA ASP A 93 9.58 -2.41 -1.00
C ASP A 93 9.84 -1.13 -0.18
N GLY A 94 8.83 -0.66 0.54
CA GLY A 94 8.87 0.57 1.36
C GLY A 94 8.68 1.87 0.56
N GLY A 95 8.70 1.80 -0.77
CA GLY A 95 8.36 2.91 -1.66
C GLY A 95 6.85 3.22 -1.65
N PHE A 96 6.51 4.42 -2.12
CA PHE A 96 5.13 4.87 -2.26
C PHE A 96 4.98 5.76 -3.50
N PHE A 97 3.78 5.81 -4.06
CA PHE A 97 3.45 6.61 -5.23
C PHE A 97 1.95 6.91 -5.27
N GLY A 98 1.53 7.78 -6.20
CA GLY A 98 0.19 8.33 -6.21
C GLY A 98 0.01 9.43 -5.17
N GLY A 99 -1.22 9.88 -4.98
CA GLY A 99 -1.49 11.18 -4.40
C GLY A 99 -1.14 12.29 -5.39
N LYS A 100 -2.03 13.27 -5.49
CA LYS A 100 -1.78 14.50 -6.25
C LYS A 100 -0.99 15.48 -5.40
#